data_AF-A0A7L0JMT4-F1
#
_entry.id   AF-A0A7L0JMT4-F1
#
_cell.length_a   1.000
_cell.length_b   1.000
_cell.length_c   1.000
_cell.angle_alpha   90.00
_cell.angle_beta   90.00
_cell.angle_gamma   90.00
#
_symmetry.space_group_name_H-M   'P 1'
#
loop_
_entity.id
_entity.type
_entity.pdbx_description
1 polymer ?
#
loop_
_entity_poly.entity_id
_entity_poly.type
_entity_poly.pdbx_seq_one_letter_code
_entity_poly.pdbx_strand_id
1 'polypeptide(L)'
;DSEIAVYEGDILLRRGQRSAINCESCLWPKSQDGLVKVPVNISSDFSLTERSWIADALQEVSTLTCVKFINRTTETDYVYVERGQSCWSYFGKIGGRQAVGLVKNGCMDKGAIQHEMNHALGFIHEQARSDRDKFVKIMWEHIMAGEQGNFGKVNSKNLDLPYDYSSVMHYGAYDFSSTPGKPTIVPVPNPSVPIGQRDGLSNLDVAKINKLYKCNCCSFVLPKPKGSFFSVNYPSPYPNNSNCLWLIRIRRNKIFLQFETFDLQTSSDCSSDYIKVYNGNSKNSSVLLDKYCGKGSLPSIVASGSTMLVEFASDGTITATGFRASYNRVNCGDTFTNTNGVISSPNYPNKYPKNRACFWVISSPVGHKISLKMLFFELEDNDKCIYDYLLIHDGSQPTSPAVGPYCGTQKVADFNSTGNFVLVEFHSDTVWELPGFKMSYTF
;
A
#
# COMPACT_ATOMS: atom_id res chain seq x y z
N ASP A 1 27.28 10.44 31.34
CA ASP A 1 26.31 11.48 30.94
C ASP A 1 26.74 12.16 29.65
N SER A 2 26.24 11.66 28.51
CA SER A 2 26.36 12.34 27.22
C SER A 2 25.10 13.18 27.01
N GLU A 3 25.22 14.50 26.88
CA GLU A 3 24.10 15.38 26.55
C GLU A 3 23.39 14.92 25.26
N ILE A 4 22.08 14.73 25.35
CA ILE A 4 21.20 14.41 24.21
C ILE A 4 20.75 15.74 23.58
N ALA A 5 20.95 15.91 22.29
CA ALA A 5 20.47 17.07 21.54
C ALA A 5 19.28 16.68 20.67
N VAL A 6 18.25 17.54 20.63
CA VAL A 6 17.16 17.45 19.65
C VAL A 6 17.63 18.08 18.35
N TYR A 7 17.47 17.36 17.25
CA TYR A 7 17.83 17.75 15.90
C TYR A 7 16.59 17.62 15.02
N GLU A 8 16.37 18.57 14.11
CA GLU A 8 15.19 18.57 13.22
C GLU A 8 13.86 18.33 13.98
N GLY A 9 13.72 18.90 15.19
CA GLY A 9 12.49 18.85 15.97
C GLY A 9 12.10 17.50 16.61
N ASP A 10 12.46 16.36 16.02
CA ASP A 10 12.02 15.01 16.42
C ASP A 10 13.15 13.96 16.49
N ILE A 11 14.38 14.31 16.12
CA ILE A 11 15.53 13.39 16.16
C ILE A 11 16.37 13.61 17.41
N LEU A 12 16.59 12.55 18.20
CA LEU A 12 17.52 12.59 19.32
C LEU A 12 18.90 12.05 18.92
N LEU A 13 19.94 12.88 19.06
CA LEU A 13 21.34 12.53 18.82
C LEU A 13 22.14 12.56 20.13
N ARG A 14 22.96 11.52 20.38
CA ARG A 14 24.03 11.61 21.39
C ARG A 14 25.14 12.51 20.82
N ARG A 15 25.44 13.65 21.45
CA ARG A 15 26.52 14.56 20.96
C ARG A 15 27.83 13.79 20.81
N GLY A 16 28.38 13.78 19.59
CA GLY A 16 29.68 13.17 19.27
C GLY A 16 29.72 12.26 18.04
N GLN A 17 28.59 11.85 17.47
CA GLN A 17 28.56 10.99 16.28
C GLN A 17 27.70 11.59 15.15
N ARG A 18 28.34 11.71 13.99
CA ARG A 18 27.81 12.20 12.71
C ARG A 18 26.80 11.18 12.16
N SER A 19 25.88 11.66 11.31
CA SER A 19 24.86 10.92 10.52
C SER A 19 25.11 9.40 10.35
N ALA A 20 24.08 8.55 10.49
CA ALA A 20 24.10 7.09 10.42
C ALA A 20 24.58 6.59 9.07
N ILE A 21 24.53 7.46 8.06
CA ILE A 21 25.15 7.27 6.75
C ILE A 21 26.68 7.11 6.84
N ASN A 22 27.31 7.64 7.89
CA ASN A 22 28.74 7.59 8.16
C ASN A 22 29.08 6.78 9.44
N CYS A 23 28.14 5.97 9.95
CA CYS A 23 28.33 5.18 11.17
C CYS A 23 27.80 3.75 10.97
N GLU A 24 28.67 2.84 10.54
CA GLU A 24 28.31 1.43 10.37
C GLU A 24 27.83 0.78 11.68
N SER A 25 28.40 1.19 12.83
CA SER A 25 27.98 0.71 14.15
C SER A 25 26.60 1.21 14.58
N CYS A 26 26.06 2.21 13.88
CA CYS A 26 24.73 2.78 14.14
C CYS A 26 23.63 2.03 13.36
N LEU A 27 23.97 1.03 12.55
CA LEU A 27 22.99 0.19 11.87
C LEU A 27 22.60 -1.02 12.73
N TRP A 28 21.35 -1.44 12.61
CA TRP A 28 20.92 -2.72 13.17
C TRP A 28 21.62 -3.87 12.43
N PRO A 29 22.15 -4.87 13.15
CA PRO A 29 22.97 -5.90 12.54
C PRO A 29 22.13 -6.84 11.66
N LYS A 30 22.72 -7.24 10.53
CA LYS A 30 22.14 -8.25 9.66
C LYS A 30 22.55 -9.64 10.13
N SER A 31 21.57 -10.48 10.40
CA SER A 31 21.74 -11.88 10.80
C SER A 31 22.19 -12.75 9.61
N GLN A 32 22.68 -13.95 9.92
CA GLN A 32 23.16 -14.92 8.91
C GLN A 32 22.07 -15.37 7.92
N ASP A 33 20.80 -15.34 8.34
CA ASP A 33 19.63 -15.60 7.50
C ASP A 33 19.31 -14.45 6.53
N GLY A 34 20.12 -13.40 6.50
CA GLY A 34 19.93 -12.23 5.65
C GLY A 34 18.87 -11.25 6.15
N LEU A 35 18.38 -11.40 7.37
CA LEU A 35 17.38 -10.52 7.98
C LEU A 35 18.02 -9.53 8.96
N VAL A 36 17.44 -8.33 9.07
CA VAL A 36 17.80 -7.34 10.09
C VAL A 36 16.73 -7.38 11.17
N LYS A 37 17.03 -8.00 12.31
CA LYS A 37 16.06 -8.19 13.39
C LYS A 37 16.15 -7.01 14.36
N VAL A 38 15.05 -6.28 14.52
CA VAL A 38 14.92 -5.15 15.43
C VAL A 38 13.96 -5.54 16.55
N PRO A 39 14.46 -5.87 17.76
CA PRO A 39 13.61 -6.19 18.89
C PRO A 39 12.83 -4.94 19.34
N VAL A 40 11.51 -5.10 19.50
CA VAL A 40 10.59 -4.04 19.91
C VAL A 40 9.81 -4.47 21.13
N ASN A 41 9.66 -3.54 22.07
CA ASN A 41 8.72 -3.65 23.17
C ASN A 41 7.77 -2.44 23.14
N ILE A 42 6.47 -2.69 23.03
CA ILE A 42 5.45 -1.63 22.98
C ILE A 42 4.86 -1.47 24.37
N SER A 43 4.82 -0.23 24.88
CA SER A 43 4.30 0.06 26.23
C SER A 43 2.88 -0.47 26.44
N SER A 44 2.60 -0.90 27.68
CA SER A 44 1.27 -1.27 28.14
C SER A 44 0.28 -0.10 28.10
N ASP A 45 0.77 1.15 28.10
CA ASP A 45 -0.04 2.38 28.14
C ASP A 45 -0.80 2.66 26.84
N PHE A 46 -0.45 1.95 25.76
CA PHE A 46 -1.24 1.94 24.54
C PHE A 46 -2.44 1.00 24.70
N SER A 47 -3.61 1.43 24.24
CA SER A 47 -4.78 0.56 24.11
C SER A 47 -4.51 -0.58 23.11
N LEU A 48 -5.34 -1.62 23.13
CA LEU A 48 -5.24 -2.73 22.19
C LEU A 48 -5.33 -2.25 20.72
N THR A 49 -6.19 -1.27 20.44
CA THR A 49 -6.34 -0.66 19.12
C THR A 49 -5.09 0.11 18.70
N GLU A 50 -4.51 0.94 19.58
CA GLU A 50 -3.28 1.67 19.28
C GLU A 50 -2.11 0.72 19.03
N ARG A 51 -1.99 -0.36 19.82
CA ARG A 51 -0.99 -1.42 19.59
C ARG A 51 -1.19 -2.12 18.26
N SER A 52 -2.42 -2.31 17.79
CA SER A 52 -2.68 -2.91 16.49
C SER A 52 -2.28 -1.99 15.33
N TRP A 53 -2.43 -0.67 15.48
CA TRP A 53 -1.95 0.30 14.49
C TRP A 53 -0.42 0.32 14.41
N ILE A 54 0.26 0.27 15.56
CA ILE A 54 1.73 0.15 15.61
C ILE A 54 2.16 -1.14 14.94
N ALA A 55 1.56 -2.27 15.29
CA ALA A 55 1.88 -3.56 14.68
C ALA A 55 1.67 -3.56 13.16
N ASP A 56 0.56 -3.00 12.65
CA ASP A 56 0.29 -2.90 11.22
C ASP A 56 1.32 -2.03 10.47
N ALA A 57 1.72 -0.89 11.07
CA ALA A 57 2.75 -0.02 10.52
C ALA A 57 4.11 -0.72 10.39
N LEU A 58 4.53 -1.46 11.44
CA LEU A 58 5.77 -2.23 11.46
C LEU A 58 5.73 -3.46 10.55
N GLN A 59 4.56 -4.08 10.42
CA GLN A 59 4.36 -5.24 9.56
C GLN A 59 4.54 -4.87 8.08
N GLU A 60 4.16 -3.66 7.65
CA GLU A 60 4.37 -3.21 6.29
C GLU A 60 5.87 -3.07 5.95
N VAL A 61 6.66 -2.44 6.83
CA VAL A 61 8.13 -2.37 6.69
C VAL A 61 8.72 -3.78 6.64
N SER A 62 8.23 -4.65 7.54
CA SER A 62 8.66 -6.04 7.62
C SER A 62 8.27 -6.86 6.40
N THR A 63 7.21 -6.49 5.69
CA THR A 63 6.78 -7.19 4.48
C THR A 63 7.65 -6.80 3.29
N LEU A 64 7.92 -5.51 3.13
CA LEU A 64 8.57 -4.96 1.94
C LEU A 64 10.10 -4.97 1.99
N THR A 65 10.68 -5.26 3.15
CA THR A 65 12.12 -5.21 3.37
C THR A 65 12.63 -6.44 4.12
N CYS A 66 13.96 -6.55 4.25
CA CYS A 66 14.62 -7.54 5.10
C CYS A 66 14.66 -7.14 6.59
N VAL A 67 14.24 -5.92 6.94
CA VAL A 67 14.11 -5.48 8.34
C VAL A 67 12.88 -6.16 8.93
N LYS A 68 13.01 -6.82 10.09
CA LYS A 68 11.92 -7.49 10.80
C LYS A 68 11.83 -6.93 12.21
N PHE A 69 10.70 -6.30 12.51
CA PHE A 69 10.39 -5.91 13.88
C PHE A 69 9.85 -7.12 14.63
N ILE A 70 10.57 -7.57 15.64
CA ILE A 70 10.23 -8.77 16.42
C ILE A 70 9.91 -8.38 17.86
N ASN A 71 9.02 -9.12 18.51
CA ASN A 71 8.79 -8.92 19.95
C ASN A 71 10.08 -9.21 20.72
N ARG A 72 10.51 -8.24 21.52
CA ARG A 72 11.67 -8.41 22.39
C ARG A 72 11.41 -9.51 23.42
N THR A 73 12.45 -10.30 23.67
CA THR A 73 12.55 -11.24 24.78
C THR A 73 13.70 -10.83 25.71
N THR A 74 14.93 -11.25 25.40
CA THR A 74 16.13 -11.08 26.23
C THR A 74 17.15 -10.12 25.62
N GLU A 75 16.91 -9.60 24.41
CA GLU A 75 17.88 -8.80 23.67
C GLU A 75 18.24 -7.51 24.42
N THR A 76 19.53 -7.21 24.50
CA THR A 76 20.05 -6.01 25.20
C THR A 76 19.79 -4.73 24.44
N ASP A 77 19.88 -4.78 23.12
CA ASP A 77 19.65 -3.66 22.22
C ASP A 77 18.24 -3.77 21.62
N TYR A 78 17.38 -2.79 21.91
CA TYR A 78 15.98 -2.85 21.51
C TYR A 78 15.30 -1.48 21.50
N VAL A 79 14.24 -1.39 20.70
CA VAL A 79 13.34 -0.22 20.67
C VAL A 79 12.24 -0.40 21.72
N TYR A 80 12.03 0.61 22.55
CA TYR A 80 10.89 0.71 23.45
C TYR A 80 9.95 1.81 22.97
N VAL A 81 8.76 1.43 22.52
CA VAL A 81 7.75 2.39 22.05
C VAL A 81 6.95 2.87 23.25
N GLU A 82 7.07 4.16 23.57
CA GLU A 82 6.45 4.79 24.73
C GLU A 82 5.43 5.85 24.35
N ARG A 83 4.44 6.04 25.23
CA ARG A 83 3.47 7.11 25.07
C ARG A 83 4.13 8.42 25.49
N GLY A 84 4.37 9.29 24.52
CA GLY A 84 5.02 10.59 24.72
C GLY A 84 4.04 11.77 24.70
N GLN A 85 4.54 12.96 25.05
CA GLN A 85 3.86 14.25 24.82
C GLN A 85 4.09 14.79 23.41
N SER A 86 5.15 14.32 22.74
CA SER A 86 5.50 14.62 21.35
C SER A 86 6.00 13.34 20.66
N CYS A 87 6.21 13.42 19.35
CA CYS A 87 6.77 12.35 18.56
C CYS A 87 8.25 12.60 18.35
N TRP A 88 9.05 11.56 18.57
CA TRP A 88 10.48 11.63 18.45
C TRP A 88 11.09 10.24 18.46
N SER A 89 12.32 10.15 17.98
CA SER A 89 13.05 8.90 17.92
C SER A 89 14.56 9.13 18.00
N TYR A 90 15.26 8.15 18.56
CA TYR A 90 16.70 8.10 18.42
C TYR A 90 17.08 7.74 17.00
N PHE A 91 18.20 8.29 16.55
CA PHE A 91 18.69 8.05 15.21
C PHE A 91 19.63 6.86 15.13
N GLY A 92 19.22 5.85 14.36
CA GLY A 92 19.92 4.57 14.26
C GLY A 92 19.87 3.76 15.56
N LYS A 93 20.68 2.69 15.60
CA LYS A 93 20.90 1.86 16.77
C LYS A 93 21.86 2.56 17.72
N ILE A 94 21.42 2.87 18.93
CA ILE A 94 22.24 3.55 19.95
C ILE A 94 22.79 2.61 21.04
N GLY A 95 22.37 1.35 21.02
CA GLY A 95 22.70 0.34 22.04
C GLY A 95 21.87 0.48 23.33
N GLY A 96 21.61 -0.64 23.99
CA GLY A 96 20.72 -0.72 25.15
C GLY A 96 19.24 -0.48 24.79
N ARG A 97 18.45 -0.09 25.80
CA ARG A 97 17.08 0.39 25.60
C ARG A 97 17.10 1.74 24.89
N GLN A 98 16.50 1.84 23.71
CA GLN A 98 16.27 3.11 23.01
C GLN A 98 14.79 3.39 22.87
N ALA A 99 14.35 4.58 23.28
CA ALA A 99 12.95 4.95 23.27
C ALA A 99 12.52 5.55 21.94
N VAL A 100 11.26 5.30 21.56
CA VAL A 100 10.54 5.97 20.47
C VAL A 100 9.25 6.51 21.05
N GLY A 101 9.06 7.82 20.99
CA GLY A 101 7.89 8.50 21.53
C GLY A 101 6.78 8.60 20.49
N LEU A 102 5.57 8.15 20.83
CA LEU A 102 4.37 8.34 20.01
C LEU A 102 3.27 9.03 20.82
N VAL A 103 2.65 10.06 20.24
CA VAL A 103 1.50 10.77 20.83
C VAL A 103 0.19 10.32 20.19
N LYS A 104 -0.87 10.20 21.01
CA LYS A 104 -2.20 9.73 20.59
C LYS A 104 -2.78 10.55 19.43
N ASN A 105 -2.71 11.86 19.56
CA ASN A 105 -3.25 12.82 18.59
C ASN A 105 -2.09 13.43 17.81
N GLY A 106 -1.53 12.68 16.87
CA GLY A 106 -0.45 13.17 16.02
C GLY A 106 0.35 12.06 15.34
N CYS A 107 0.64 10.97 16.05
CA CYS A 107 1.55 9.92 15.55
C CYS A 107 1.00 8.51 15.62
N MET A 108 -0.32 8.40 15.54
CA MET A 108 -1.00 7.10 15.52
C MET A 108 -1.48 6.69 14.13
N ASP A 109 -1.30 7.54 13.12
CA ASP A 109 -1.43 7.11 11.73
C ASP A 109 -0.19 6.30 11.30
N LYS A 110 -0.36 5.50 10.24
CA LYS A 110 0.66 4.57 9.77
C LYS A 110 1.96 5.27 9.38
N GLY A 111 1.89 6.37 8.63
CA GLY A 111 3.07 7.06 8.13
C GLY A 111 3.87 7.73 9.24
N ALA A 112 3.22 8.26 10.27
CA ALA A 112 3.88 8.84 11.42
C ALA A 112 4.58 7.78 12.28
N ILE A 113 3.96 6.62 12.51
CA ILE A 113 4.63 5.50 13.21
C ILE A 113 5.86 5.05 12.42
N GLN A 114 5.72 4.89 11.10
CA GLN A 114 6.83 4.51 10.24
C GLN A 114 7.92 5.58 10.17
N HIS A 115 7.57 6.87 10.25
CA HIS A 115 8.52 7.98 10.31
C HIS A 115 9.44 7.85 11.53
N GLU A 116 8.86 7.74 12.73
CA GLU A 116 9.65 7.62 13.96
C GLU A 116 10.49 6.34 13.98
N MET A 117 9.95 5.25 13.43
CA MET A 117 10.68 3.99 13.35
C MET A 117 11.81 4.04 12.30
N ASN A 118 11.63 4.80 11.22
CA ASN A 118 12.69 5.01 10.24
C ASN A 118 13.86 5.84 10.80
N HIS A 119 13.62 6.78 11.71
CA HIS A 119 14.70 7.40 12.48
C HIS A 119 15.51 6.36 13.26
N ALA A 120 14.85 5.42 13.95
CA ALA A 120 15.53 4.33 14.66
C ALA A 120 16.29 3.37 13.72
N LEU A 121 15.94 3.32 12.43
CA LEU A 121 16.67 2.61 11.38
C LEU A 121 17.83 3.42 10.78
N GLY A 122 17.98 4.71 11.13
CA GLY A 122 19.07 5.56 10.69
C GLY A 122 18.71 6.49 9.52
N PHE A 123 17.43 6.78 9.30
CA PHE A 123 17.00 7.78 8.32
C PHE A 123 16.83 9.15 8.95
N ILE A 124 17.33 10.16 8.24
CA ILE A 124 17.14 11.59 8.50
C ILE A 124 15.98 12.10 7.65
N HIS A 125 15.55 13.34 7.85
CA HIS A 125 14.52 13.89 7.00
C HIS A 125 14.96 14.12 5.55
N GLU A 126 14.00 13.99 4.62
CA GLU A 126 14.25 14.14 3.18
C GLU A 126 14.60 15.59 2.82
N GLN A 127 13.94 16.57 3.43
CA GLN A 127 14.23 17.99 3.21
C GLN A 127 15.57 18.44 3.81
N ALA A 128 16.26 17.60 4.57
CA ALA A 128 17.58 17.94 5.11
C ALA A 128 18.71 17.67 4.11
N ARG A 129 18.44 17.01 2.97
CA ARG A 129 19.47 16.62 2.01
C ARG A 129 20.34 17.77 1.54
N SER A 130 21.61 17.46 1.27
CA SER A 130 22.59 18.42 0.74
C SER A 130 22.20 18.99 -0.64
N ASP A 131 21.47 18.22 -1.43
CA ASP A 131 21.02 18.55 -2.79
C ASP A 131 19.57 19.06 -2.86
N ARG A 132 18.87 19.20 -1.72
CA ARG A 132 17.44 19.55 -1.67
C ARG A 132 17.07 20.80 -2.47
N ASP A 133 17.98 21.79 -2.56
CA ASP A 133 17.67 23.10 -3.13
C ASP A 133 17.43 23.03 -4.66
N LYS A 134 17.71 21.87 -5.27
CA LYS A 134 17.30 21.54 -6.65
C LYS A 134 15.82 21.15 -6.76
N PHE A 135 15.18 20.81 -5.65
CA PHE A 135 13.89 20.13 -5.57
C PHE A 135 12.86 20.90 -4.72
N VAL A 136 13.32 21.62 -3.70
CA VAL A 136 12.48 22.45 -2.83
C VAL A 136 13.17 23.78 -2.52
N LYS A 137 12.37 24.82 -2.29
CA LYS A 137 12.81 26.11 -1.76
C LYS A 137 12.35 26.23 -0.30
N ILE A 138 13.27 26.61 0.58
CA ILE A 138 12.97 26.96 1.97
C ILE A 138 12.62 28.44 2.03
N MET A 139 11.44 28.76 2.57
CA MET A 139 10.93 30.12 2.78
C MET A 139 11.29 30.58 4.19
N TRP A 140 12.55 30.98 4.37
CA TRP A 140 13.13 31.30 5.68
C TRP A 140 12.35 32.37 6.44
N GLU A 141 11.76 33.32 5.72
CA GLU A 141 10.92 34.41 6.23
C GLU A 141 9.60 33.93 6.85
N HIS A 142 9.15 32.72 6.54
CA HIS A 142 7.92 32.14 7.08
C HIS A 142 8.17 31.21 8.27
N ILE A 143 9.43 30.90 8.60
CA ILE A 143 9.77 29.97 9.70
C ILE A 143 9.62 30.69 11.05
N MET A 144 9.07 29.99 12.04
CA MET A 144 9.02 30.46 13.43
C MET A 144 10.42 30.80 13.97
N ALA A 145 10.52 31.90 14.72
CA ALA A 145 11.78 32.32 15.31
C ALA A 145 12.33 31.24 16.26
N GLY A 146 13.57 30.79 16.02
CA GLY A 146 14.22 29.71 16.78
C GLY A 146 14.19 28.36 16.06
N GLU A 147 13.31 28.17 15.07
CA GLU A 147 13.09 26.88 14.39
C GLU A 147 13.88 26.74 13.09
N GLN A 148 14.67 27.75 12.70
CA GLN A 148 15.47 27.73 11.47
C GLN A 148 16.47 26.56 11.42
N GLY A 149 16.91 26.07 12.58
CA GLY A 149 17.80 24.92 12.70
C GLY A 149 17.21 23.63 12.10
N ASN A 150 15.89 23.46 12.13
CA ASN A 150 15.21 22.26 11.60
C ASN A 150 15.25 22.16 10.06
N PHE A 151 15.64 23.24 9.39
CA PHE A 151 15.77 23.32 7.94
C PHE A 151 17.25 23.34 7.51
N GLY A 152 18.17 22.99 8.41
CA GLY A 152 19.59 22.82 8.09
C GLY A 152 19.81 21.75 7.01
N LYS A 153 20.92 21.85 6.25
CA LYS A 153 21.35 20.77 5.37
C LYS A 153 22.28 19.84 6.11
N VAL A 154 22.15 18.54 5.85
CA VAL A 154 23.11 17.52 6.26
C VAL A 154 23.86 16.98 5.05
N ASN A 155 25.10 16.52 5.29
CA ASN A 155 25.95 15.94 4.25
C ASN A 155 25.47 14.53 3.88
N SER A 156 24.36 14.47 3.15
CA SER A 156 23.71 13.26 2.64
C SER A 156 23.07 13.54 1.28
N LYS A 157 23.07 12.52 0.41
CA LYS A 157 22.24 12.42 -0.81
C LYS A 157 21.25 11.25 -0.74
N ASN A 158 20.95 10.76 0.47
CA ASN A 158 20.07 9.63 0.76
C ASN A 158 20.34 8.42 -0.15
N LEU A 159 21.61 7.96 -0.11
CA LEU A 159 22.10 6.79 -0.82
C LEU A 159 22.04 6.94 -2.35
N ASP A 160 22.23 8.15 -2.88
CA ASP A 160 22.19 8.46 -4.32
C ASP A 160 20.88 8.06 -5.01
N LEU A 161 19.79 8.02 -4.25
CA LEU A 161 18.44 7.84 -4.77
C LEU A 161 17.81 9.20 -5.11
N PRO A 162 16.85 9.24 -6.08
CA PRO A 162 16.12 10.46 -6.41
C PRO A 162 15.47 11.12 -5.18
N TYR A 163 15.22 12.44 -5.28
CA TYR A 163 14.50 13.17 -4.25
C TYR A 163 13.06 12.67 -4.15
N ASP A 164 12.60 12.41 -2.93
CA ASP A 164 11.30 11.80 -2.67
C ASP A 164 10.33 12.76 -1.97
N TYR A 165 9.57 13.52 -2.77
CA TYR A 165 8.51 14.41 -2.27
C TYR A 165 7.46 13.67 -1.43
N SER A 166 7.27 12.37 -1.67
CA SER A 166 6.28 11.54 -0.95
C SER A 166 6.90 10.75 0.20
N SER A 167 8.15 11.01 0.57
CA SER A 167 8.79 10.30 1.69
C SER A 167 8.02 10.55 2.97
N VAL A 168 7.83 9.50 3.79
CA VAL A 168 7.34 9.70 5.17
C VAL A 168 8.31 10.57 5.97
N MET A 169 9.59 10.60 5.59
CA MET A 169 10.63 11.42 6.21
C MET A 169 10.66 12.87 5.70
N HIS A 170 9.72 13.27 4.84
CA HIS A 170 9.64 14.66 4.37
C HIS A 170 8.71 15.47 5.29
N TYR A 171 9.11 16.70 5.64
CA TYR A 171 8.22 17.67 6.28
C TYR A 171 7.05 18.10 5.40
N GLY A 172 5.96 18.49 6.02
CA GLY A 172 4.87 19.20 5.38
C GLY A 172 5.27 20.60 4.91
N ALA A 173 4.50 21.13 3.96
CA ALA A 173 4.74 22.45 3.40
C ALA A 173 4.64 23.59 4.44
N TYR A 174 3.90 23.37 5.52
CA TYR A 174 3.57 24.38 6.53
C TYR A 174 4.22 24.12 7.90
N ASP A 175 5.07 23.09 8.00
CA ASP A 175 5.71 22.74 9.26
C ASP A 175 6.56 23.93 9.73
N PHE A 176 6.46 24.24 11.02
CA PHE A 176 7.12 25.39 11.66
C PHE A 176 6.79 26.77 11.05
N SER A 177 5.63 26.94 10.41
CA SER A 177 5.22 28.24 9.87
C SER A 177 4.76 29.20 10.96
N SER A 178 5.30 30.42 10.96
CA SER A 178 4.86 31.53 11.81
C SER A 178 3.67 32.30 11.24
N THR A 179 3.36 32.09 9.95
CA THR A 179 2.35 32.86 9.23
C THR A 179 1.26 31.93 8.69
N PRO A 180 -0.01 32.09 9.16
CA PRO A 180 -1.11 31.25 8.70
C PRO A 180 -1.23 31.20 7.18
N GLY A 181 -1.30 29.99 6.62
CA GLY A 181 -1.46 29.76 5.19
C GLY A 181 -0.22 30.01 4.33
N LYS A 182 0.94 30.35 4.91
CA LYS A 182 2.19 30.49 4.16
C LYS A 182 3.10 29.28 4.36
N PRO A 183 3.57 28.64 3.27
CA PRO A 183 4.43 27.47 3.38
C PRO A 183 5.87 27.87 3.76
N THR A 184 6.53 27.04 4.56
CA THR A 184 7.97 27.07 4.85
C THR A 184 8.77 26.27 3.83
N ILE A 185 8.15 25.30 3.15
CA ILE A 185 8.77 24.50 2.08
C ILE A 185 7.90 24.54 0.82
N VAL A 186 8.50 24.91 -0.31
CA VAL A 186 7.83 24.97 -1.61
C VAL A 186 8.55 24.08 -2.62
N PRO A 187 7.90 23.04 -3.17
CA PRO A 187 8.47 22.23 -4.24
C PRO A 187 8.78 23.04 -5.50
N VAL A 188 9.89 22.71 -6.17
CA VAL A 188 10.30 23.30 -7.45
C VAL A 188 10.57 22.19 -8.49
N PRO A 189 10.29 22.44 -9.79
CA PRO A 189 9.74 23.66 -10.36
C PRO A 189 8.22 23.79 -10.20
N ASN A 190 7.53 22.77 -9.68
CA ASN A 190 6.08 22.75 -9.55
C ASN A 190 5.64 22.82 -8.07
N PRO A 191 5.16 23.99 -7.59
CA PRO A 191 4.68 24.16 -6.22
C PRO A 191 3.46 23.32 -5.84
N SER A 192 2.73 22.76 -6.81
CA SER A 192 1.53 21.96 -6.56
C SER A 192 1.83 20.51 -6.18
N VAL A 193 3.10 20.07 -6.21
CA VAL A 193 3.47 18.72 -5.78
C VAL A 193 3.20 18.58 -4.28
N PRO A 194 2.41 17.57 -3.84
CA PRO A 194 2.15 17.38 -2.41
C PRO A 194 3.40 16.84 -1.69
N ILE A 195 3.64 17.34 -0.47
CA ILE A 195 4.72 16.93 0.45
C ILE A 195 4.18 16.73 1.86
N GLY A 196 4.90 15.98 2.70
CA GLY A 196 4.53 15.74 4.10
C GLY A 196 3.41 14.72 4.31
N GLN A 197 3.25 13.78 3.37
CA GLN A 197 2.25 12.72 3.51
C GLN A 197 2.54 11.82 4.73
N ARG A 198 1.48 11.21 5.26
CA ARG A 198 1.52 10.27 6.41
C ARG A 198 0.66 9.01 6.17
N ASP A 199 0.49 8.60 4.92
CA ASP A 199 -0.17 7.34 4.55
C ASP A 199 0.63 6.09 4.86
N GLY A 200 1.95 6.21 4.79
CA GLY A 200 2.89 5.12 4.93
C GLY A 200 4.05 5.25 3.96
N LEU A 201 4.96 4.28 3.97
CA LEU A 201 6.21 4.32 3.20
C LEU A 201 5.96 4.56 1.71
N SER A 202 6.69 5.50 1.13
CA SER A 202 6.76 5.66 -0.32
C SER A 202 7.54 4.49 -0.95
N ASN A 203 7.49 4.37 -2.28
CA ASN A 203 8.35 3.44 -3.01
C ASN A 203 9.84 3.71 -2.77
N LEU A 204 10.23 4.99 -2.66
CA LEU A 204 11.62 5.38 -2.44
C LEU A 204 12.03 5.24 -0.97
N ASP A 205 11.12 5.33 -0.01
CA ASP A 205 11.41 4.98 1.39
C ASP A 205 11.80 3.50 1.51
N VAL A 206 11.02 2.61 0.89
CA VAL A 206 11.33 1.17 0.82
C VAL A 206 12.66 0.93 0.11
N ALA A 207 12.90 1.61 -1.01
CA ALA A 207 14.16 1.49 -1.74
C ALA A 207 15.37 1.96 -0.90
N LYS A 208 15.23 3.03 -0.11
CA LYS A 208 16.26 3.52 0.80
C LYS A 208 16.57 2.50 1.89
N ILE A 209 15.55 1.92 2.54
CA ILE A 209 15.73 0.86 3.54
C ILE A 209 16.43 -0.36 2.94
N ASN A 210 15.95 -0.82 1.78
CA ASN A 210 16.52 -1.97 1.08
C ASN A 210 17.98 -1.71 0.66
N LYS A 211 18.31 -0.50 0.21
CA LYS A 211 19.69 -0.13 -0.15
C LYS A 211 20.60 -0.03 1.07
N LEU A 212 20.12 0.57 2.18
CA LEU A 212 20.90 0.71 3.42
C LEU A 212 21.25 -0.66 4.04
N TYR A 213 20.25 -1.55 4.14
CA TYR A 213 20.40 -2.87 4.76
C TYR A 213 20.71 -4.00 3.77
N LYS A 214 21.01 -3.64 2.51
CA LYS A 214 21.37 -4.58 1.43
C LYS A 214 20.33 -5.71 1.26
N CYS A 215 19.05 -5.38 1.34
CA CYS A 215 17.95 -6.34 1.19
C CYS A 215 17.78 -6.78 -0.28
N ASN A 216 16.99 -7.84 -0.51
CA ASN A 216 16.56 -8.16 -1.88
C ASN A 216 15.71 -6.99 -2.44
N CYS A 217 15.91 -6.64 -3.71
CA CYS A 217 15.62 -5.29 -4.24
C CYS A 217 14.31 -5.16 -5.05
N CYS A 218 13.39 -6.13 -4.99
CA CYS A 218 12.21 -6.13 -5.86
C CYS A 218 10.87 -5.84 -5.13
N SER A 219 10.85 -4.90 -4.18
CA SER A 219 9.63 -4.49 -3.49
C SER A 219 9.20 -3.09 -3.90
N PHE A 220 7.94 -2.93 -4.29
CA PHE A 220 7.39 -1.67 -4.78
C PHE A 220 6.14 -1.24 -4.04
N VAL A 221 5.98 0.06 -3.80
CA VAL A 221 4.72 0.66 -3.34
C VAL A 221 4.07 1.40 -4.50
N LEU A 222 2.81 1.07 -4.76
CA LEU A 222 2.01 1.63 -5.86
C LEU A 222 0.86 2.47 -5.28
N PRO A 223 1.06 3.78 -5.05
CA PRO A 223 0.09 4.62 -4.34
C PRO A 223 -0.98 5.26 -5.25
N LYS A 224 -0.79 5.20 -6.57
CA LYS A 224 -1.67 5.86 -7.53
C LYS A 224 -3.02 5.16 -7.60
N PRO A 225 -4.13 5.86 -7.87
CA PRO A 225 -5.46 5.26 -7.96
C PRO A 225 -5.65 4.30 -9.14
N LYS A 226 -4.74 4.30 -10.10
CA LYS A 226 -4.66 3.34 -11.20
C LYS A 226 -3.22 3.18 -11.62
N GLY A 227 -2.87 2.00 -12.14
CA GLY A 227 -1.54 1.72 -12.62
C GLY A 227 -1.40 0.31 -13.19
N SER A 228 -0.19 -0.01 -13.60
CA SER A 228 0.18 -1.34 -14.09
C SER A 228 1.58 -1.70 -13.62
N PHE A 229 1.84 -2.99 -13.46
CA PHE A 229 3.14 -3.55 -13.13
C PHE A 229 3.32 -4.89 -13.85
N PHE A 230 4.56 -5.35 -13.93
CA PHE A 230 4.93 -6.52 -14.71
C PHE A 230 6.12 -7.23 -14.06
N SER A 231 6.29 -8.51 -14.36
CA SER A 231 7.51 -9.25 -13.98
C SER A 231 8.74 -8.60 -14.61
N VAL A 232 9.87 -8.67 -13.91
CA VAL A 232 11.15 -8.17 -14.44
C VAL A 232 11.41 -8.75 -15.84
N ASN A 233 11.92 -7.91 -16.75
CA ASN A 233 12.18 -8.20 -18.17
C ASN A 233 10.98 -8.38 -19.10
N TYR A 234 9.72 -8.40 -18.61
CA TYR A 234 8.55 -8.56 -19.47
C TYR A 234 8.57 -7.58 -20.67
N PRO A 235 8.31 -8.03 -21.92
CA PRO A 235 7.79 -9.35 -22.31
C PRO A 235 8.86 -10.42 -22.55
N SER A 236 10.12 -10.19 -22.16
CA SER A 236 11.15 -11.24 -22.14
C SER A 236 11.07 -12.05 -20.84
N PRO A 237 11.68 -13.26 -20.80
CA PRO A 237 11.58 -14.11 -19.63
C PRO A 237 12.09 -13.48 -18.33
N TYR A 238 11.37 -13.73 -17.23
CA TYR A 238 11.76 -13.24 -15.91
C TYR A 238 13.04 -13.93 -15.40
N PRO A 239 13.79 -13.32 -14.47
CA PRO A 239 14.98 -13.94 -13.87
C PRO A 239 14.65 -15.07 -12.89
N ASN A 240 15.54 -16.06 -12.78
CA ASN A 240 15.53 -17.05 -11.68
C ASN A 240 15.73 -16.38 -10.32
N ASN A 241 15.28 -17.06 -9.25
CA ASN A 241 15.37 -16.63 -7.85
C ASN A 241 14.78 -15.23 -7.59
N SER A 242 13.83 -14.79 -8.42
CA SER A 242 13.08 -13.56 -8.22
C SER A 242 12.17 -13.69 -7.00
N ASN A 243 12.10 -12.63 -6.20
CA ASN A 243 11.12 -12.48 -5.13
C ASN A 243 10.68 -11.03 -5.11
N CYS A 244 9.57 -10.76 -5.80
CA CYS A 244 9.06 -9.43 -6.05
C CYS A 244 7.73 -9.21 -5.35
N LEU A 245 7.58 -8.03 -4.74
CA LEU A 245 6.38 -7.61 -4.04
C LEU A 245 5.87 -6.29 -4.60
N TRP A 246 4.56 -6.21 -4.84
CA TRP A 246 3.88 -4.95 -5.15
C TRP A 246 2.80 -4.71 -4.10
N LEU A 247 2.99 -3.69 -3.26
CA LEU A 247 1.96 -3.19 -2.37
C LEU A 247 1.18 -2.09 -3.09
N ILE A 248 -0.04 -2.42 -3.50
CA ILE A 248 -0.99 -1.44 -4.01
C ILE A 248 -1.69 -0.81 -2.80
N ARG A 249 -1.62 0.52 -2.68
CA ARG A 249 -2.25 1.26 -1.59
C ARG A 249 -3.02 2.46 -2.13
N ILE A 250 -4.34 2.42 -2.05
CA ILE A 250 -5.21 3.48 -2.57
C ILE A 250 -6.05 4.04 -1.42
N ARG A 251 -5.77 5.28 -1.01
CA ARG A 251 -6.52 5.96 0.05
C ARG A 251 -8.04 5.86 -0.19
N ARG A 252 -8.76 5.31 0.81
CA ARG A 252 -10.24 5.30 0.92
C ARG A 252 -11.01 4.52 -0.17
N ASN A 253 -10.34 3.79 -1.05
CA ASN A 253 -10.98 3.01 -2.11
C ASN A 253 -10.56 1.55 -2.05
N LYS A 254 -11.44 0.65 -2.49
CA LYS A 254 -11.09 -0.75 -2.75
C LYS A 254 -10.23 -0.84 -4.02
N ILE A 255 -9.54 -1.96 -4.19
CA ILE A 255 -8.62 -2.19 -5.32
C ILE A 255 -9.19 -3.30 -6.20
N PHE A 256 -9.39 -3.01 -7.48
CA PHE A 256 -9.63 -4.02 -8.52
C PHE A 256 -8.31 -4.32 -9.25
N LEU A 257 -7.88 -5.56 -9.24
CA LEU A 257 -6.67 -6.07 -9.90
C LEU A 257 -7.07 -7.03 -11.02
N GLN A 258 -6.43 -6.91 -12.18
CA GLN A 258 -6.58 -7.84 -13.29
C GLN A 258 -5.22 -8.18 -13.92
N PHE A 259 -5.14 -9.36 -14.53
CA PHE A 259 -3.97 -9.81 -15.27
C PHE A 259 -4.27 -9.77 -16.77
N GLU A 260 -3.54 -8.91 -17.48
CA GLU A 260 -3.68 -8.73 -18.93
C GLU A 260 -2.99 -9.88 -19.68
N THR A 261 -1.82 -10.33 -19.18
CA THR A 261 -1.10 -11.50 -19.68
C THR A 261 -0.47 -12.26 -18.53
N PHE A 262 -0.44 -13.59 -18.60
CA PHE A 262 0.15 -14.44 -17.57
C PHE A 262 0.72 -15.73 -18.17
N ASP A 263 2.02 -15.94 -17.95
CA ASP A 263 2.80 -17.07 -18.43
C ASP A 263 3.99 -17.32 -17.49
N LEU A 264 3.82 -18.23 -16.54
CA LEU A 264 4.85 -18.70 -15.59
C LEU A 264 5.17 -20.18 -15.84
N GLN A 265 6.30 -20.67 -15.31
CA GLN A 265 6.62 -22.09 -15.30
C GLN A 265 5.47 -22.90 -14.67
N THR A 266 4.96 -23.91 -15.39
CA THR A 266 3.99 -24.85 -14.85
C THR A 266 4.68 -25.85 -13.92
N SER A 267 4.13 -26.08 -12.73
CA SER A 267 4.52 -27.19 -11.87
C SER A 267 3.36 -27.68 -11.00
N SER A 268 3.48 -28.87 -10.40
CA SER A 268 2.47 -29.38 -9.46
C SER A 268 2.31 -28.41 -8.30
N ASP A 269 1.07 -28.04 -8.00
CA ASP A 269 0.67 -27.09 -6.94
C ASP A 269 1.43 -25.75 -6.99
N CYS A 270 1.94 -25.38 -8.16
CA CYS A 270 2.73 -24.17 -8.37
C CYS A 270 3.87 -24.04 -7.35
N SER A 271 4.56 -25.16 -7.12
CA SER A 271 5.66 -25.30 -6.17
C SER A 271 6.97 -24.65 -6.63
N SER A 272 7.11 -24.39 -7.94
CA SER A 272 8.27 -23.72 -8.55
C SER A 272 8.05 -22.22 -8.59
N ASP A 273 7.41 -21.74 -9.65
CA ASP A 273 7.13 -20.33 -9.87
C ASP A 273 5.66 -20.05 -9.61
N TYR A 274 5.36 -18.96 -8.93
CA TYR A 274 3.98 -18.61 -8.62
C TYR A 274 3.77 -17.12 -8.46
N ILE A 275 2.52 -16.74 -8.69
CA ILE A 275 1.95 -15.49 -8.17
C ILE A 275 1.01 -15.82 -7.02
N LYS A 276 0.97 -14.94 -6.02
CA LYS A 276 0.04 -14.99 -4.89
C LYS A 276 -0.45 -13.58 -4.57
N VAL A 277 -1.73 -13.45 -4.20
CA VAL A 277 -2.37 -12.16 -3.91
C VAL A 277 -3.01 -12.19 -2.53
N TYR A 278 -2.73 -11.18 -1.72
CA TYR A 278 -3.18 -11.06 -0.34
C TYR A 278 -4.10 -9.85 -0.15
N ASN A 279 -5.13 -10.03 0.68
CA ASN A 279 -6.14 -9.03 1.05
C ASN A 279 -5.63 -8.09 2.15
N GLY A 280 -4.57 -7.35 1.86
CA GLY A 280 -3.96 -6.44 2.81
C GLY A 280 -2.55 -6.05 2.41
N ASN A 281 -1.77 -5.62 3.38
CA ASN A 281 -0.40 -5.14 3.21
C ASN A 281 0.68 -6.15 3.63
N SER A 282 0.30 -7.40 3.95
CA SER A 282 1.23 -8.40 4.49
C SER A 282 0.93 -9.80 3.97
N LYS A 283 1.94 -10.67 4.06
CA LYS A 283 1.80 -12.11 3.74
C LYS A 283 0.97 -12.89 4.77
N ASN A 284 0.62 -12.28 5.90
CA ASN A 284 -0.25 -12.86 6.93
C ASN A 284 -1.73 -12.52 6.71
N SER A 285 -2.03 -11.63 5.75
CA SER A 285 -3.39 -11.28 5.39
C SER A 285 -4.10 -12.44 4.68
N SER A 286 -5.43 -12.43 4.66
CA SER A 286 -6.23 -13.42 3.94
C SER A 286 -5.83 -13.50 2.48
N VAL A 287 -5.75 -14.72 1.93
CA VAL A 287 -5.33 -14.94 0.54
C VAL A 287 -6.52 -14.72 -0.39
N LEU A 288 -6.37 -13.84 -1.38
CA LEU A 288 -7.36 -13.59 -2.44
C LEU A 288 -7.14 -14.47 -3.67
N LEU A 289 -5.88 -14.75 -3.96
CA LEU A 289 -5.44 -15.67 -5.00
C LEU A 289 -4.27 -16.43 -4.43
N ASP A 290 -4.37 -17.76 -4.32
CA ASP A 290 -3.27 -18.56 -3.81
C ASP A 290 -2.17 -18.73 -4.86
N LYS A 291 -1.44 -19.85 -4.87
CA LYS A 291 -0.38 -20.07 -5.84
C LYS A 291 -0.97 -20.37 -7.22
N TYR A 292 -0.75 -19.47 -8.16
CA TYR A 292 -1.08 -19.65 -9.57
C TYR A 292 0.17 -19.62 -10.45
N CYS A 293 0.20 -20.48 -11.46
CA CYS A 293 1.31 -20.69 -12.38
C CYS A 293 0.83 -21.25 -13.72
N GLY A 294 1.74 -21.47 -14.67
CA GLY A 294 1.41 -21.87 -16.03
C GLY A 294 0.98 -20.70 -16.92
N LYS A 295 0.30 -21.03 -18.01
CA LYS A 295 -0.12 -20.06 -19.04
C LYS A 295 -1.64 -19.99 -19.14
N GLY A 296 -2.20 -18.79 -19.13
CA GLY A 296 -3.64 -18.62 -19.30
C GLY A 296 -4.17 -17.32 -18.71
N SER A 297 -5.49 -17.23 -18.59
CA SER A 297 -6.15 -16.10 -17.92
C SER A 297 -6.28 -16.37 -16.43
N LEU A 298 -5.96 -15.36 -15.61
CA LEU A 298 -6.24 -15.37 -14.18
C LEU A 298 -7.54 -14.63 -13.88
N PRO A 299 -8.21 -14.95 -12.76
CA PRO A 299 -9.31 -14.14 -12.28
C PRO A 299 -8.86 -12.73 -11.92
N SER A 300 -9.70 -11.75 -12.23
CA SER A 300 -9.62 -10.44 -11.57
C SER A 300 -10.07 -10.54 -10.11
N ILE A 301 -9.62 -9.61 -9.30
CA ILE A 301 -9.76 -9.66 -7.85
C ILE A 301 -10.14 -8.27 -7.34
N VAL A 302 -11.07 -8.23 -6.38
CA VAL A 302 -11.42 -7.01 -5.65
C VAL A 302 -10.97 -7.18 -4.20
N ALA A 303 -10.05 -6.34 -3.73
CA ALA A 303 -9.68 -6.30 -2.31
C ALA A 303 -10.86 -5.83 -1.46
N SER A 304 -10.99 -6.36 -0.24
CA SER A 304 -12.01 -5.88 0.71
C SER A 304 -11.66 -4.52 1.30
N GLY A 305 -10.38 -4.14 1.26
CA GLY A 305 -9.84 -2.90 1.80
C GLY A 305 -9.06 -2.06 0.79
N SER A 306 -8.29 -1.10 1.31
CA SER A 306 -7.51 -0.12 0.55
C SER A 306 -6.07 -0.54 0.27
N THR A 307 -5.71 -1.76 0.64
CA THR A 307 -4.38 -2.34 0.41
C THR A 307 -4.51 -3.74 -0.18
N MET A 308 -3.61 -4.05 -1.10
CA MET A 308 -3.47 -5.37 -1.72
C MET A 308 -1.98 -5.62 -1.95
N LEU A 309 -1.50 -6.80 -1.55
CA LEU A 309 -0.12 -7.22 -1.75
C LEU A 309 -0.10 -8.32 -2.80
N VAL A 310 0.71 -8.12 -3.85
CA VAL A 310 0.97 -9.13 -4.88
C VAL A 310 2.41 -9.62 -4.73
N GLU A 311 2.57 -10.93 -4.66
CA GLU A 311 3.86 -11.62 -4.57
C GLU A 311 4.10 -12.44 -5.81
N PHE A 312 5.27 -12.26 -6.43
CA PHE A 312 5.81 -13.15 -7.44
C PHE A 312 7.12 -13.76 -6.94
N ALA A 313 7.21 -15.09 -7.02
CA ALA A 313 8.42 -15.82 -6.70
C ALA A 313 8.75 -16.79 -7.83
N SER A 314 10.04 -16.93 -8.14
CA SER A 314 10.56 -17.93 -9.06
C SER A 314 11.65 -18.79 -8.43
N ASP A 315 11.79 -20.03 -8.86
CA ASP A 315 12.85 -20.93 -8.43
C ASP A 315 14.19 -20.68 -9.17
N GLY A 316 15.16 -21.58 -8.99
CA GLY A 316 16.50 -21.46 -9.56
C GLY A 316 16.63 -21.85 -11.04
N THR A 317 15.55 -22.30 -11.68
CA THR A 317 15.51 -22.93 -13.00
C THR A 317 14.28 -22.50 -13.80
N ILE A 318 14.27 -22.79 -15.11
CA ILE A 318 13.13 -22.69 -16.06
C ILE A 318 12.28 -21.41 -15.91
N THR A 319 12.40 -20.49 -16.87
CA THR A 319 11.61 -19.25 -16.87
C THR A 319 10.65 -19.19 -18.05
N ALA A 320 9.63 -18.35 -17.94
CA ALA A 320 8.65 -18.08 -18.98
C ALA A 320 8.49 -16.57 -19.19
N THR A 321 7.61 -16.16 -20.11
CA THR A 321 7.42 -14.76 -20.56
C THR A 321 7.07 -13.82 -19.41
N GLY A 322 6.45 -14.33 -18.34
CA GLY A 322 6.06 -13.56 -17.16
C GLY A 322 4.63 -13.02 -17.24
N PHE A 323 4.39 -11.87 -16.62
CA PHE A 323 3.05 -11.31 -16.53
C PHE A 323 3.02 -9.79 -16.64
N ARG A 324 1.86 -9.27 -17.02
CA ARG A 324 1.48 -7.87 -16.92
C ARG A 324 0.13 -7.77 -16.24
N ALA A 325 0.07 -6.96 -15.20
CA ALA A 325 -1.12 -6.72 -14.40
C ALA A 325 -1.45 -5.22 -14.39
N SER A 326 -2.73 -4.90 -14.33
CA SER A 326 -3.21 -3.54 -14.08
C SER A 326 -4.19 -3.52 -12.92
N TYR A 327 -4.25 -2.37 -12.26
CA TYR A 327 -5.12 -2.18 -11.11
C TYR A 327 -5.80 -0.81 -11.19
N ASN A 328 -7.01 -0.75 -10.64
CA ASN A 328 -7.84 0.45 -10.60
C ASN A 328 -8.53 0.58 -9.24
N ARG A 329 -8.73 1.82 -8.81
CA ARG A 329 -9.58 2.13 -7.65
C ARG A 329 -11.02 1.78 -7.98
N VAL A 330 -11.71 1.21 -7.00
CA VAL A 330 -13.16 1.00 -7.05
C VAL A 330 -13.79 1.51 -5.77
N ASN A 331 -15.05 1.93 -5.84
CA ASN A 331 -15.73 2.50 -4.68
C ASN A 331 -16.33 1.42 -3.77
N CYS A 332 -16.64 0.27 -4.36
CA CYS A 332 -17.45 -0.80 -3.81
C CYS A 332 -17.20 -2.06 -4.64
N GLY A 333 -17.73 -3.19 -4.19
CA GLY A 333 -17.44 -4.48 -4.80
C GLY A 333 -16.78 -5.46 -3.86
N ASP A 334 -16.72 -6.73 -4.24
CA ASP A 334 -15.98 -7.78 -3.54
C ASP A 334 -15.73 -8.99 -4.45
N THR A 335 -14.91 -9.92 -3.99
CA THR A 335 -14.73 -11.22 -4.65
C THR A 335 -15.45 -12.31 -3.85
N PHE A 336 -16.29 -13.08 -4.54
CA PHE A 336 -17.10 -14.15 -3.98
C PHE A 336 -16.66 -15.52 -4.49
N THR A 337 -16.41 -16.44 -3.56
CA THR A 337 -15.99 -17.82 -3.83
C THR A 337 -16.92 -18.87 -3.21
N ASN A 338 -17.95 -18.45 -2.48
CA ASN A 338 -18.95 -19.35 -1.89
C ASN A 338 -19.89 -19.86 -2.98
N THR A 339 -20.39 -21.10 -2.85
CA THR A 339 -21.27 -21.76 -3.84
C THR A 339 -22.59 -21.04 -4.10
N ASN A 340 -23.02 -20.18 -3.19
CA ASN A 340 -24.17 -19.30 -3.37
C ASN A 340 -23.99 -18.00 -2.59
N GLY A 341 -24.76 -16.99 -2.96
CA GLY A 341 -24.77 -15.71 -2.26
C GLY A 341 -25.70 -14.69 -2.89
N VAL A 342 -25.64 -13.46 -2.37
CA VAL A 342 -26.47 -12.33 -2.79
C VAL A 342 -25.56 -11.14 -3.04
N ILE A 343 -25.80 -10.45 -4.15
CA ILE A 343 -25.15 -9.19 -4.51
C ILE A 343 -26.24 -8.12 -4.55
N SER A 344 -25.97 -6.98 -3.93
CA SER A 344 -26.87 -5.83 -3.98
C SER A 344 -26.09 -4.54 -4.19
N SER A 345 -26.76 -3.55 -4.78
CA SER A 345 -26.26 -2.18 -4.84
C SER A 345 -25.93 -1.68 -3.42
N PRO A 346 -24.96 -0.74 -3.27
CA PRO A 346 -24.67 -0.18 -1.97
C PRO A 346 -25.91 0.45 -1.34
N ASN A 347 -26.05 0.32 -0.02
CA ASN A 347 -27.18 0.79 0.80
C ASN A 347 -28.53 0.09 0.61
N TYR A 348 -28.67 -0.84 -0.34
CA TYR A 348 -29.93 -1.55 -0.58
C TYR A 348 -30.56 -2.08 0.74
N PRO A 349 -31.87 -1.86 1.00
CA PRO A 349 -32.90 -1.38 0.06
C PRO A 349 -33.01 0.15 -0.04
N ASN A 350 -32.17 0.91 0.66
CA ASN A 350 -32.11 2.36 0.47
C ASN A 350 -31.41 2.70 -0.84
N LYS A 351 -31.53 3.97 -1.23
CA LYS A 351 -30.98 4.48 -2.48
C LYS A 351 -29.46 4.28 -2.58
N TYR A 352 -28.99 3.86 -3.75
CA TYR A 352 -27.55 3.77 -4.01
C TYR A 352 -26.90 5.16 -3.99
N PRO A 353 -25.64 5.28 -3.57
CA PRO A 353 -24.92 6.55 -3.64
C PRO A 353 -24.59 6.93 -5.09
N LYS A 354 -24.58 8.24 -5.35
CA LYS A 354 -23.96 8.85 -6.54
C LYS A 354 -22.46 8.57 -6.68
N ASN A 355 -21.98 8.62 -7.92
CA ASN A 355 -20.59 8.55 -8.34
C ASN A 355 -19.90 7.30 -7.76
N ARG A 356 -20.43 6.14 -8.15
CA ARG A 356 -19.92 4.84 -7.74
C ARG A 356 -19.56 4.02 -8.95
N ALA A 357 -18.37 3.42 -8.91
CA ALA A 357 -18.00 2.29 -9.75
C ALA A 357 -17.79 1.08 -8.84
N CYS A 358 -18.69 0.10 -8.91
CA CYS A 358 -18.64 -1.14 -8.14
C CYS A 358 -18.36 -2.34 -9.05
N PHE A 359 -17.52 -3.25 -8.57
CA PHE A 359 -17.17 -4.48 -9.29
C PHE A 359 -17.32 -5.67 -8.35
N TRP A 360 -18.18 -6.63 -8.67
CA TRP A 360 -18.27 -7.87 -7.90
C TRP A 360 -17.85 -9.05 -8.78
N VAL A 361 -16.81 -9.76 -8.36
CA VAL A 361 -16.29 -10.93 -9.09
C VAL A 361 -16.79 -12.19 -8.40
N ILE A 362 -17.49 -13.06 -9.13
CA ILE A 362 -17.89 -14.39 -8.67
C ILE A 362 -16.95 -15.41 -9.31
N SER A 363 -16.36 -16.27 -8.50
CA SER A 363 -15.39 -17.29 -8.91
C SER A 363 -15.85 -18.67 -8.45
N SER A 364 -16.17 -19.55 -9.40
CA SER A 364 -16.44 -20.97 -9.15
C SER A 364 -15.23 -21.84 -9.50
N PRO A 365 -15.16 -23.08 -8.98
CA PRO A 365 -14.16 -24.05 -9.43
C PRO A 365 -14.22 -24.29 -10.94
N VAL A 366 -13.09 -24.67 -11.52
CA VAL A 366 -12.99 -25.01 -12.95
C VAL A 366 -14.03 -26.08 -13.31
N GLY A 367 -14.70 -25.89 -14.45
CA GLY A 367 -15.76 -26.78 -14.94
C GLY A 367 -17.17 -26.49 -14.40
N HIS A 368 -17.33 -25.62 -13.40
CA HIS A 368 -18.64 -25.15 -12.95
C HIS A 368 -19.08 -23.91 -13.72
N LYS A 369 -20.39 -23.70 -13.81
CA LYS A 369 -21.02 -22.52 -14.40
C LYS A 369 -21.83 -21.79 -13.34
N ILE A 370 -21.87 -20.47 -13.45
CA ILE A 370 -22.52 -19.58 -12.50
C ILE A 370 -23.87 -19.16 -13.07
N SER A 371 -24.92 -19.30 -12.27
CA SER A 371 -26.25 -18.80 -12.58
C SER A 371 -26.56 -17.58 -11.72
N LEU A 372 -27.04 -16.51 -12.35
CA LEU A 372 -27.54 -15.30 -11.69
C LEU A 372 -29.04 -15.16 -11.89
N LYS A 373 -29.73 -14.76 -10.81
CA LYS A 373 -31.15 -14.42 -10.83
C LYS A 373 -31.37 -13.04 -10.26
N MET A 374 -31.96 -12.16 -11.06
CA MET A 374 -32.34 -10.82 -10.61
C MET A 374 -33.58 -10.88 -9.71
N LEU A 375 -33.50 -10.34 -8.50
CA LEU A 375 -34.59 -10.33 -7.52
C LEU A 375 -35.30 -8.97 -7.48
N PHE A 376 -34.55 -7.89 -7.68
CA PHE A 376 -35.06 -6.51 -7.74
C PHE A 376 -34.14 -5.66 -8.62
N PHE A 377 -34.69 -4.76 -9.42
CA PHE A 377 -33.93 -3.87 -10.29
C PHE A 377 -34.67 -2.54 -10.57
N GLU A 378 -34.05 -1.43 -10.19
CA GLU A 378 -34.51 -0.07 -10.47
C GLU A 378 -33.31 0.90 -10.44
N LEU A 379 -32.88 1.36 -11.61
CA LEU A 379 -31.83 2.36 -11.82
C LEU A 379 -32.39 3.58 -12.59
N GLU A 380 -31.61 4.66 -12.69
CA GLU A 380 -32.01 5.83 -13.48
C GLU A 380 -32.28 5.40 -14.93
N ASP A 381 -33.41 5.84 -15.48
CA ASP A 381 -33.83 5.43 -16.83
C ASP A 381 -33.29 6.38 -17.90
N ASN A 382 -32.76 5.80 -18.97
CA ASN A 382 -32.29 6.51 -20.15
C ASN A 382 -32.26 5.58 -21.35
N ASP A 383 -32.64 6.08 -22.54
CA ASP A 383 -32.68 5.31 -23.80
C ASP A 383 -31.41 4.53 -24.13
N LYS A 384 -30.23 4.99 -23.64
CA LYS A 384 -28.93 4.35 -23.89
C LYS A 384 -28.25 3.85 -22.61
N CYS A 385 -28.89 3.95 -21.45
CA CYS A 385 -28.33 3.60 -20.14
C CYS A 385 -26.93 4.18 -19.91
N ILE A 386 -26.72 5.47 -20.23
CA ILE A 386 -25.40 6.12 -20.13
C ILE A 386 -25.12 6.79 -18.77
N TYR A 387 -26.14 6.95 -17.93
CA TYR A 387 -26.01 7.56 -16.61
C TYR A 387 -25.73 6.47 -15.57
N ASP A 388 -26.78 5.79 -15.11
CA ASP A 388 -26.69 4.65 -14.21
C ASP A 388 -26.90 3.35 -14.99
N TYR A 389 -26.00 2.39 -14.83
CA TYR A 389 -26.11 1.12 -15.55
C TYR A 389 -25.50 -0.07 -14.81
N LEU A 390 -26.03 -1.24 -15.14
CA LEU A 390 -25.51 -2.54 -14.74
C LEU A 390 -25.06 -3.33 -15.97
N LEU A 391 -23.85 -3.88 -15.91
CA LEU A 391 -23.32 -4.84 -16.87
C LEU A 391 -23.04 -6.17 -16.18
N ILE A 392 -23.30 -7.28 -16.88
CA ILE A 392 -22.98 -8.62 -16.43
C ILE A 392 -22.05 -9.24 -17.46
N HIS A 393 -20.79 -9.45 -17.08
CA HIS A 393 -19.75 -9.99 -17.94
C HIS A 393 -19.62 -11.51 -17.76
N ASP A 394 -19.60 -12.25 -18.87
CA ASP A 394 -19.27 -13.67 -18.95
C ASP A 394 -17.76 -13.87 -18.88
N GLY A 395 -17.21 -13.67 -17.69
CA GLY A 395 -15.78 -13.71 -17.40
C GLY A 395 -15.44 -12.83 -16.20
N SER A 396 -14.17 -12.76 -15.84
CA SER A 396 -13.72 -12.00 -14.66
C SER A 396 -13.24 -10.58 -14.97
N GLN A 397 -13.19 -10.17 -16.24
CA GLN A 397 -12.61 -8.89 -16.67
C GLN A 397 -13.66 -7.97 -17.31
N PRO A 398 -13.52 -6.64 -17.21
CA PRO A 398 -14.42 -5.69 -17.89
C PRO A 398 -14.38 -5.83 -19.42
N THR A 399 -13.31 -6.43 -19.97
CA THR A 399 -13.17 -6.73 -21.40
C THR A 399 -13.83 -8.04 -21.82
N SER A 400 -14.34 -8.84 -20.88
CA SER A 400 -15.07 -10.08 -21.19
C SER A 400 -16.42 -9.75 -21.86
N PRO A 401 -16.96 -10.64 -22.72
CA PRO A 401 -18.28 -10.48 -23.32
C PRO A 401 -19.33 -10.18 -22.24
N ALA A 402 -20.26 -9.27 -22.50
CA ALA A 402 -21.22 -8.82 -21.50
C ALA A 402 -22.64 -8.69 -22.05
N VAL A 403 -23.62 -8.79 -21.15
CA VAL A 403 -25.02 -8.45 -21.41
C VAL A 403 -25.41 -7.17 -20.67
N GLY A 404 -26.33 -6.41 -21.25
CA GLY A 404 -26.65 -5.03 -20.86
C GLY A 404 -26.14 -4.02 -21.91
N PRO A 405 -25.97 -2.73 -21.55
CA PRO A 405 -26.23 -2.13 -20.23
C PRO A 405 -27.71 -2.20 -19.84
N TYR A 406 -27.99 -2.46 -18.56
CA TYR A 406 -29.34 -2.42 -18.00
C TYR A 406 -29.54 -1.14 -17.18
N CYS A 407 -30.69 -0.48 -17.35
CA CYS A 407 -31.11 0.68 -16.56
C CYS A 407 -32.65 0.77 -16.47
N GLY A 408 -33.20 1.78 -15.80
CA GLY A 408 -34.65 1.91 -15.58
C GLY A 408 -35.24 0.79 -14.72
N THR A 409 -36.49 0.41 -14.99
CA THR A 409 -37.22 -0.67 -14.30
C THR A 409 -37.42 -1.90 -15.19
N GLN A 410 -36.64 -2.04 -16.26
CA GLN A 410 -36.80 -3.14 -17.21
C GLN A 410 -36.46 -4.49 -16.57
N LYS A 411 -37.17 -5.55 -17.01
CA LYS A 411 -36.90 -6.91 -16.54
C LYS A 411 -35.53 -7.36 -17.02
N VAL A 412 -34.60 -7.57 -16.09
CA VAL A 412 -33.30 -8.19 -16.36
C VAL A 412 -33.49 -9.71 -16.42
N ALA A 413 -33.08 -10.34 -17.52
CA ALA A 413 -33.17 -11.78 -17.70
C ALA A 413 -32.16 -12.53 -16.79
N ASP A 414 -32.49 -13.77 -16.43
CA ASP A 414 -31.56 -14.65 -15.74
C ASP A 414 -30.34 -14.92 -16.63
N PHE A 415 -29.16 -14.99 -16.02
CA PHE A 415 -27.89 -15.12 -16.73
C PHE A 415 -27.19 -16.42 -16.32
N ASN A 416 -26.67 -17.17 -17.29
CA ASN A 416 -25.85 -18.35 -17.05
C ASN A 416 -24.51 -18.17 -17.77
N SER A 417 -23.42 -18.28 -17.02
CA SER A 417 -22.08 -18.12 -17.58
C SER A 417 -21.68 -19.30 -18.47
N THR A 418 -20.76 -19.05 -19.40
CA THR A 418 -20.13 -20.12 -20.19
C THR A 418 -18.95 -20.74 -19.45
N GLY A 419 -18.24 -19.93 -18.65
CA GLY A 419 -17.11 -20.34 -17.82
C GLY A 419 -17.39 -20.29 -16.32
N ASN A 420 -16.31 -20.33 -15.54
CA ASN A 420 -16.35 -20.38 -14.08
C ASN A 420 -16.19 -19.00 -13.40
N PHE A 421 -16.33 -17.91 -14.17
CA PHE A 421 -16.22 -16.55 -13.68
C PHE A 421 -17.35 -15.67 -14.20
N VAL A 422 -17.81 -14.77 -13.34
CA VAL A 422 -18.76 -13.70 -13.68
C VAL A 422 -18.32 -12.41 -13.02
N LEU A 423 -18.33 -11.31 -13.74
CA LEU A 423 -18.13 -9.97 -13.22
C LEU A 423 -19.43 -9.19 -13.33
N VAL A 424 -19.90 -8.65 -12.21
CA VAL A 424 -21.01 -7.70 -12.15
C VAL A 424 -20.42 -6.31 -11.98
N GLU A 425 -20.66 -5.43 -12.96
CA GLU A 425 -20.18 -4.06 -13.00
C GLU A 425 -21.37 -3.10 -12.87
N PHE A 426 -21.32 -2.21 -11.88
CA PHE A 426 -22.35 -1.18 -11.64
C PHE A 426 -21.72 0.21 -11.60
N HIS A 427 -22.32 1.12 -12.36
CA HIS A 427 -21.94 2.53 -12.39
C HIS A 427 -23.12 3.42 -12.02
N SER A 428 -22.85 4.44 -11.21
CA SER A 428 -23.76 5.56 -10.98
C SER A 428 -23.10 6.92 -11.24
N ASP A 429 -23.87 7.86 -11.77
CA ASP A 429 -23.42 9.20 -12.10
C ASP A 429 -23.58 10.19 -10.91
N THR A 430 -23.55 11.51 -11.15
CA THR A 430 -23.63 12.52 -10.08
C THR A 430 -25.05 13.00 -9.74
N VAL A 431 -26.07 12.56 -10.47
CA VAL A 431 -27.46 12.96 -10.33
C VAL A 431 -28.35 11.72 -10.18
N TRP A 432 -29.54 11.90 -9.59
CA TRP A 432 -30.52 10.84 -9.33
C TRP A 432 -30.03 9.61 -8.54
N GLU A 433 -30.89 9.13 -7.64
CA GLU A 433 -30.57 7.95 -6.82
C GLU A 433 -31.89 7.18 -6.63
N LEU A 434 -31.83 5.88 -6.90
CA LEU A 434 -32.95 4.95 -6.85
C LEU A 434 -32.60 3.73 -5.98
N PRO A 435 -33.56 2.85 -5.65
CA PRO A 435 -33.31 1.73 -4.74
C PRO A 435 -32.23 0.73 -5.22
N GLY A 436 -31.95 0.69 -6.53
CA GLY A 436 -30.83 -0.08 -7.07
C GLY A 436 -31.22 -1.50 -7.44
N PHE A 437 -30.39 -2.48 -7.07
CA PHE A 437 -30.62 -3.87 -7.46
C PHE A 437 -30.28 -4.86 -6.35
N LYS A 438 -30.90 -6.03 -6.44
CA LYS A 438 -30.57 -7.22 -5.64
C LYS A 438 -30.64 -8.45 -6.53
N MET A 439 -29.60 -9.25 -6.54
CA MET A 439 -29.52 -10.51 -7.27
C MET A 439 -28.95 -11.63 -6.40
N SER A 440 -29.33 -12.86 -6.71
CA SER A 440 -28.75 -14.06 -6.11
C SER A 440 -27.92 -14.82 -7.14
N TYR A 441 -26.87 -15.51 -6.68
CA TYR A 441 -26.06 -16.38 -7.53
C TYR A 441 -25.90 -17.77 -6.92
N THR A 442 -25.68 -18.77 -7.78
CA THR A 442 -25.36 -20.17 -7.42
C THR A 442 -24.42 -20.80 -8.44
N PHE A 443 -23.57 -21.74 -8.01
CA PHE A 443 -22.78 -22.61 -8.90
C PHE A 443 -22.46 -23.96 -8.27
#